data_AF-A0A957S987-F1
#
_entry.id   AF-A0A957S987-F1
#
_cell.length_a   1.000
_cell.length_b   1.000
_cell.length_c   1.000
_cell.angle_alpha   90.00
_cell.angle_beta   90.00
_cell.angle_gamma   90.00
#
_symmetry.space_group_name_H-M   'P 1'
#
loop_
_entity.id
_entity.type
_entity.pdbx_description
1 polymer ?
#
loop_
_entity_poly.entity_id
_entity_poly.type
_entity_poly.pdbx_seq_one_letter_code
_entity_poly.pdbx_strand_id
1 'polypeptide(L)'
;MQTEATDIPPLPALNGAAAPQAPTGAIVGVDRVRRDPEVLAFIRSANESLRALGFTEHGQRHAGLVGHIAENVLERLEYPKRTCEIANIAGYLHDIGNSIHR
;
A
#
# COMPACT_ATOMS: atom_id res chain seq x y z
N MET A 1 6.43 15.27 -39.59
CA MET A 1 5.63 14.41 -38.70
C MET A 1 6.44 14.20 -37.43
N GLN A 2 6.39 15.16 -36.50
CA GLN A 2 7.05 15.07 -35.20
C GLN A 2 5.93 14.83 -34.19
N THR A 3 5.91 13.65 -33.57
CA THR A 3 5.01 13.34 -32.47
C THR A 3 5.56 14.03 -31.23
N GLU A 4 4.80 14.99 -30.72
CA GLU A 4 5.08 15.70 -29.47
C GLU A 4 5.26 14.69 -28.34
N ALA A 5 6.47 14.64 -27.78
CA ALA A 5 6.72 14.03 -26.50
C ALA A 5 5.93 14.85 -25.48
N THR A 6 4.93 14.23 -24.85
CA THR A 6 4.19 14.82 -23.74
C THR A 6 5.19 15.27 -22.69
N ASP A 7 5.36 16.59 -22.57
CA ASP A 7 6.25 17.25 -21.64
C ASP A 7 5.68 17.04 -20.23
N ILE A 8 6.08 15.94 -19.58
CA ILE A 8 5.70 15.68 -18.19
C ILE A 8 6.43 16.73 -17.36
N PRO A 9 5.71 17.66 -16.69
CA PRO A 9 6.37 18.67 -15.89
C PRO A 9 7.21 17.98 -14.80
N PRO A 10 8.41 18.48 -14.50
CA PRO A 10 9.24 17.93 -13.44
C PRO A 10 8.44 17.96 -12.14
N LEU A 11 8.38 16.81 -11.47
CA LEU A 11 7.72 16.71 -10.17
C LEU A 11 8.33 17.77 -9.23
N PRO A 12 7.51 18.47 -8.44
CA PRO A 12 8.00 19.49 -7.54
C PRO A 12 9.07 18.88 -6.62
N ALA A 13 10.21 19.56 -6.50
CA ALA A 13 11.27 19.17 -5.58
C ALA A 13 10.66 19.04 -4.18
N LEU A 14 10.70 17.83 -3.62
CA LEU A 14 10.17 17.52 -2.29
C LEU A 14 11.11 18.05 -1.22
N ASN A 15 11.26 19.38 -1.17
CA ASN A 15 11.89 20.03 -0.05
C ASN A 15 10.92 19.97 1.14
N GLY A 16 11.17 19.01 2.03
CA GLY A 16 10.79 19.13 3.43
C GLY A 16 9.34 18.78 3.78
N ALA A 17 8.73 17.79 3.12
CA ALA A 17 7.66 17.06 3.80
C ALA A 17 8.29 16.44 5.06
N ALA A 18 8.03 17.04 6.22
CA ALA A 18 8.53 16.58 7.51
C ALA A 18 8.33 15.07 7.57
N ALA A 19 9.43 14.33 7.79
CA ALA A 19 9.38 12.89 7.95
C ALA A 19 8.24 12.57 8.93
N PRO A 20 7.37 11.60 8.64
CA PRO A 20 6.30 11.22 9.55
C PRO A 20 6.91 11.03 10.93
N GLN A 21 6.44 11.82 11.90
CA GLN A 21 7.04 11.88 13.23
C GLN A 21 7.12 10.47 13.80
N ALA A 22 8.28 10.12 14.38
CA ALA A 22 8.54 8.77 14.87
C ALA A 22 7.41 8.36 15.84
N PRO A 23 6.72 7.23 15.60
CA PRO A 23 5.63 6.82 16.46
C PRO A 23 6.17 6.50 17.87
N THR A 24 5.52 7.03 18.91
CA THR A 24 5.81 6.81 20.35
C THR A 24 5.56 5.36 20.81
N GLY A 25 5.50 4.39 19.90
CA GLY A 25 5.25 2.98 20.16
C GLY A 25 6.17 2.07 19.36
N ALA A 26 6.15 0.77 19.65
CA ALA A 26 6.94 -0.22 18.94
C ALA A 26 6.70 -0.11 17.42
N ILE A 27 7.78 0.04 16.65
CA ILE A 27 7.70 0.19 15.21
C ILE A 27 7.08 -1.07 14.59
N VAL A 28 5.92 -0.89 13.96
CA VAL A 28 5.25 -1.97 13.23
C VAL A 28 5.93 -2.14 11.87
N GLY A 29 6.56 -3.30 11.69
CA GLY A 29 7.16 -3.72 10.42
C GLY A 29 6.18 -4.48 9.53
N VAL A 30 6.48 -4.51 8.23
CA VAL A 30 5.68 -5.18 7.20
C VAL A 30 5.43 -6.66 7.53
N ASP A 31 6.48 -7.38 7.94
CA ASP A 31 6.38 -8.80 8.29
C ASP A 31 5.42 -9.08 9.45
N ARG A 32 5.36 -8.16 10.42
CA ARG A 32 4.44 -8.28 11.55
C ARG A 32 3.00 -8.20 11.06
N VAL A 33 2.68 -7.22 10.22
CA VAL A 33 1.33 -7.04 9.66
C VAL A 33 0.92 -8.23 8.78
N ARG A 34 1.84 -8.74 7.96
CA ARG A 34 1.57 -9.88 7.05
C ARG A 34 1.33 -11.20 7.77
N ARG A 35 1.90 -11.37 8.96
CA ARG A 35 1.76 -12.58 9.79
C ARG A 35 0.71 -12.44 10.88
N ASP A 36 0.11 -11.27 11.01
CA ASP A 36 -0.89 -11.01 12.04
C ASP A 36 -2.19 -11.78 11.72
N PRO A 37 -2.64 -12.69 12.61
CA PRO A 37 -3.79 -13.55 12.34
C PRO A 37 -5.10 -12.77 12.18
N GLU A 38 -5.24 -11.61 12.83
CA GLU A 38 -6.40 -10.73 12.74
C GLU A 38 -6.45 -10.05 11.38
N VAL A 39 -5.31 -9.50 10.93
CA VAL A 39 -5.18 -8.95 9.57
C VAL A 39 -5.52 -9.99 8.51
N LEU A 40 -5.01 -11.21 8.68
CA LEU A 40 -5.30 -12.32 7.76
C LEU A 40 -6.78 -12.70 7.76
N ALA A 41 -7.45 -12.65 8.91
CA ALA A 41 -8.90 -12.91 8.99
C ALA A 41 -9.70 -11.84 8.25
N PHE A 42 -9.35 -10.56 8.42
CA PHE A 42 -10.04 -9.48 7.71
C PHE A 42 -9.79 -9.50 6.20
N ILE A 43 -8.57 -9.76 5.74
CA ILE A 43 -8.29 -9.92 4.29
C ILE A 43 -9.13 -11.05 3.69
N ARG A 44 -9.25 -12.19 4.39
CA ARG A 44 -10.11 -13.29 3.91
C ARG A 44 -11.57 -12.88 3.84
N SER A 45 -12.07 -12.20 4.88
CA SER A 45 -13.45 -11.71 4.91
C SER A 45 -13.73 -10.69 3.80
N ALA A 46 -12.87 -9.69 3.64
CA ALA A 46 -12.94 -8.70 2.58
C ALA A 46 -12.94 -9.34 1.17
N ASN A 47 -12.07 -10.33 0.95
CA ASN A 47 -12.02 -11.06 -0.32
C ASN A 47 -13.32 -11.83 -0.60
N GLU A 48 -13.96 -12.41 0.43
CA GLU A 48 -15.26 -13.07 0.27
C GLU A 48 -16.38 -12.08 -0.05
N SER A 49 -16.42 -10.94 0.65
CA SER A 49 -17.37 -9.86 0.35
C SER A 49 -17.23 -9.36 -1.09
N LEU A 50 -16.01 -9.11 -1.55
CA LEU A 50 -15.73 -8.67 -2.91
C LEU A 50 -16.07 -9.75 -3.95
N ARG A 51 -15.84 -11.03 -3.63
CA ARG A 51 -16.28 -12.16 -4.45
C ARG A 51 -17.80 -12.19 -4.64
N ALA A 52 -18.56 -11.95 -3.56
CA ALA A 52 -20.02 -11.86 -3.65
C ALA A 52 -20.51 -10.72 -4.55
N LEU A 53 -19.72 -9.64 -4.68
CA LEU A 53 -19.96 -8.52 -5.59
C LEU A 53 -19.48 -8.76 -7.03
N GLY A 54 -18.88 -9.92 -7.32
CA GLY A 54 -18.42 -10.30 -8.66
C GLY A 54 -16.94 -10.01 -8.94
N PHE A 55 -16.16 -9.55 -7.95
CA PHE A 55 -14.72 -9.37 -8.10
C PHE A 55 -13.97 -10.68 -7.88
N THR A 56 -12.90 -10.92 -8.65
CA THR A 56 -12.30 -12.26 -8.72
C THR A 56 -11.16 -12.51 -7.74
N GLU A 57 -10.30 -11.52 -7.46
CA GLU A 57 -9.04 -11.72 -6.71
C GLU A 57 -8.63 -10.49 -5.88
N HIS A 58 -8.93 -10.51 -4.57
CA HIS A 58 -8.51 -9.47 -3.59
C HIS A 58 -7.93 -10.10 -2.30
N GLY A 59 -7.44 -11.34 -2.39
CA GLY A 59 -6.82 -12.04 -1.27
C GLY A 59 -5.37 -11.62 -1.00
N GLN A 60 -4.67 -12.36 -0.13
CA GLN A 60 -3.31 -12.03 0.32
C GLN A 60 -2.29 -11.80 -0.80
N ARG A 61 -2.40 -12.53 -1.92
CA ARG A 61 -1.51 -12.38 -3.07
C ARG A 61 -1.67 -11.00 -3.71
N HIS A 62 -2.91 -10.55 -3.88
CA HIS A 62 -3.23 -9.22 -4.41
C HIS A 62 -2.71 -8.14 -3.45
N ALA A 63 -3.08 -8.22 -2.18
CA ALA A 63 -2.63 -7.28 -1.15
C ALA A 63 -1.10 -7.19 -1.06
N GLY A 64 -0.40 -8.33 -1.12
CA GLY A 64 1.06 -8.39 -1.12
C GLY A 64 1.69 -7.71 -2.34
N LEU A 65 1.13 -7.94 -3.53
CA LEU A 65 1.59 -7.30 -4.77
C LEU A 65 1.40 -5.78 -4.71
N VAL A 66 0.22 -5.31 -4.32
CA VAL A 66 -0.10 -3.87 -4.19
C VAL A 66 0.84 -3.19 -3.20
N GLY A 67 1.03 -3.77 -2.01
CA GLY A 67 1.96 -3.25 -1.01
C GLY A 67 3.40 -3.16 -1.52
N HIS A 68 3.90 -4.21 -2.18
CA HIS A 68 5.25 -4.18 -2.75
C HIS A 68 5.42 -3.17 -3.87
N ILE A 69 4.40 -2.96 -4.71
CA ILE A 69 4.45 -1.92 -5.75
C ILE A 69 4.51 -0.54 -5.10
N ALA A 70 3.69 -0.28 -4.07
CA ALA A 70 3.68 1.00 -3.37
C ALA A 70 5.05 1.33 -2.74
N GLU A 71 5.69 0.35 -2.08
CA GLU A 71 7.06 0.45 -1.57
C GLU A 71 8.05 0.78 -2.69
N ASN A 72 8.04 -0.02 -3.76
CA ASN A 72 8.94 0.09 -4.90
C ASN A 72 8.86 1.45 -5.63
N VAL A 73 7.65 2.04 -5.68
CA VAL A 73 7.44 3.37 -6.26
C VAL A 73 8.12 4.44 -5.40
N LEU A 74 7.90 4.40 -4.07
CA LEU A 74 8.50 5.38 -3.17
C LEU A 74 10.02 5.23 -3.06
N GLU A 75 10.54 4.00 -3.11
CA GLU A 75 11.99 3.75 -3.17
C GLU A 75 12.62 4.37 -4.42
N ARG A 76 11.98 4.25 -5.59
CA ARG A 76 12.45 4.85 -6.85
C ARG A 76 12.38 6.37 -6.86
N LEU A 77 11.53 6.95 -6.03
CA LEU A 77 11.40 8.38 -5.81
C LEU A 77 12.29 8.87 -4.65
N GLU A 78 13.18 8.01 -4.14
CA GLU A 78 14.16 8.34 -3.10
C GLU A 78 13.55 8.80 -1.76
N TYR A 79 12.33 8.33 -1.45
CA TYR A 79 11.73 8.60 -0.14
C TYR A 79 12.44 7.85 0.99
N PRO A 80 12.34 8.33 2.25
CA PRO A 80 12.89 7.63 3.40
C PRO A 80 12.37 6.20 3.52
N LYS A 81 13.25 5.26 3.88
CA LYS A 81 12.91 3.82 4.03
C LYS A 81 11.64 3.57 4.85
N ARG A 82 11.46 4.32 5.95
CA ARG A 82 10.27 4.17 6.79
C ARG A 82 8.98 4.54 6.05
N THR A 83 9.02 5.55 5.19
CA THR A 83 7.89 5.94 4.33
C THR A 83 7.57 4.83 3.33
N CYS A 84 8.59 4.22 2.72
CA CYS A 84 8.42 3.06 1.82
C CYS A 84 7.77 1.87 2.54
N GLU A 85 8.22 1.54 3.75
CA GLU A 85 7.60 0.49 4.59
C GLU A 85 6.15 0.79 4.95
N ILE A 86 5.83 2.05 5.29
CA ILE A 86 4.45 2.47 5.59
C ILE A 86 3.57 2.34 4.34
N ALA A 87 4.10 2.69 3.16
CA ALA A 87 3.37 2.51 1.90
C ALA A 87 3.11 1.02 1.60
N ASN A 88 4.05 0.12 1.92
CA ASN A 88 3.81 -1.32 1.84
C ASN A 88 2.65 -1.74 2.75
N ILE A 89 2.70 -1.34 4.03
CA ILE A 89 1.67 -1.64 5.01
C ILE A 89 0.30 -1.10 4.56
N ALA A 90 0.25 0.15 4.09
CA ALA A 90 -0.98 0.78 3.61
C ALA A 90 -1.54 0.05 2.39
N GLY A 91 -0.70 -0.28 1.41
CA GLY A 91 -1.12 -1.05 0.23
C GLY A 91 -1.61 -2.47 0.58
N TYR A 92 -0.96 -3.12 1.55
CA TYR A 92 -1.36 -4.44 2.03
C TYR A 92 -2.72 -4.42 2.75
N LEU A 93 -3.07 -3.31 3.40
CA LEU A 93 -4.31 -3.16 4.17
C LEU A 93 -5.45 -2.44 3.42
N HIS A 94 -5.23 -1.98 2.19
CA HIS A 94 -6.13 -1.03 1.53
C HIS A 94 -7.59 -1.51 1.38
N ASP A 95 -7.80 -2.82 1.21
CA ASP A 95 -9.12 -3.44 1.03
C ASP A 95 -9.78 -3.95 2.32
N ILE A 96 -9.11 -3.79 3.49
CA ILE A 96 -9.57 -4.42 4.74
C ILE A 96 -10.99 -3.98 5.14
N GLY A 97 -11.40 -2.77 4.77
CA GLY A 97 -12.73 -2.22 5.06
C GLY A 97 -13.88 -2.95 4.36
N ASN A 98 -13.60 -3.70 3.29
CA ASN A 98 -14.63 -4.46 2.57
C ASN A 98 -15.19 -5.64 3.37
N SER A 99 -14.57 -5.99 4.52
CA SER A 99 -15.11 -7.02 5.43
C SER A 99 -16.35 -6.58 6.22
N ILE A 100 -16.65 -5.27 6.27
CA ILE A 100 -17.73 -4.71 7.12
C ILE A 100 -18.97 -4.36 6.28
N HIS A 101 -18.82 -4.15 4.97
CA HIS A 101 -19.94 -3.83 4.09
C HIS A 101 -20.81 -5.08 3.87
N ARG A 102 -22.08 -5.05 4.32
CA ARG A 102 -23.12 -6.06 4.06
C ARG A 102 -24.22 -5.49 3.19
#